data_AF-A0A6P8USH3-F1
#
_entry.id   AF-A0A6P8USH3-F1
#
_cell.length_a   1.000
_cell.length_b   1.000
_cell.length_c   1.000
_cell.angle_alpha   90.00
_cell.angle_beta   90.00
_cell.angle_gamma   90.00
#
_symmetry.space_group_name_H-M   'P 1'
#
loop_
_entity.id
_entity.type
_entity.pdbx_description
1 polymer ?
#
loop_
_entity_poly.entity_id
_entity_poly.type
_entity_poly.pdbx_seq_one_letter_code
_entity_poly.pdbx_strand_id
1 'polypeptide(L)'
;MPPKQDKKKDAGKSKKDKDPVNKSGGKAKKKKWSKGKVRDKLNNLVLFDKATYEKLYKEVPNYKLITPAVVSERLKIRGSLARNALQELLFKGMIKLVSKHRAQLIYTRNTKGPDEEAAPEEKEKEEKKDKKAEKAEKAEKAEKAEKA
;
A
#
# COMPACT_ATOMS: atom_id res chain seq x y z
N MET A 1 1.32 29.83 69.77
CA MET A 1 2.29 29.80 70.88
C MET A 1 2.96 28.43 70.91
N PRO A 2 4.30 28.33 70.81
CA PRO A 2 5.01 27.05 70.84
C PRO A 2 5.50 26.71 72.26
N PRO A 3 5.54 25.43 72.64
CA PRO A 3 6.46 24.96 73.66
C PRO A 3 7.68 24.23 73.05
N LYS A 4 8.87 24.77 73.41
CA LYS A 4 10.17 24.10 73.61
C LYS A 4 9.98 22.76 74.36
N GLN A 5 10.79 21.72 74.29
CA GLN A 5 12.19 21.46 73.91
C GLN A 5 12.34 19.92 74.01
N ASP A 6 13.22 19.29 73.22
CA ASP A 6 14.10 18.26 73.78
C ASP A 6 15.33 18.08 72.86
N LYS A 7 16.49 18.44 73.42
CA LYS A 7 17.83 18.19 72.86
C LYS A 7 18.37 16.93 73.53
N LYS A 8 18.84 15.96 72.73
CA LYS A 8 19.89 15.03 73.17
C LYS A 8 21.05 15.08 72.19
N LYS A 9 22.25 15.18 72.77
CA LYS A 9 23.56 15.57 72.20
C LYS A 9 24.24 14.50 71.35
N ASP A 10 24.98 14.99 70.35
CA ASP A 10 26.26 14.56 69.75
C ASP A 10 27.01 13.34 70.31
N ALA A 11 27.51 12.48 69.40
CA ALA A 11 28.96 12.24 69.17
C ALA A 11 29.18 11.07 68.18
N GLY A 12 29.98 11.27 67.13
CA GLY A 12 30.51 10.14 66.33
C GLY A 12 30.86 10.44 64.87
N LYS A 13 31.91 11.25 64.65
CA LYS A 13 32.51 11.48 63.34
C LYS A 13 33.67 10.49 63.16
N SER A 14 33.59 9.58 62.20
CA SER A 14 34.76 8.88 61.67
C SER A 14 34.69 8.77 60.15
N LYS A 15 35.50 9.59 59.48
CA LYS A 15 35.90 9.40 58.08
C LYS A 15 36.65 8.07 57.95
N LYS A 16 36.31 7.27 56.95
CA LYS A 16 37.32 6.58 56.12
C LYS A 16 36.70 6.11 54.80
N ASP A 17 37.42 6.48 53.76
CA ASP A 17 37.23 6.29 52.34
C ASP A 17 36.86 4.87 51.94
N LYS A 18 35.81 4.75 51.11
CA LYS A 18 35.74 3.78 50.01
C LYS A 18 34.97 4.42 48.86
N ASP A 19 35.69 4.65 47.78
CA ASP A 19 35.26 5.26 46.52
C ASP A 19 33.93 4.67 46.00
N PRO A 20 32.93 5.50 45.64
CA PRO A 20 31.91 5.06 44.71
C PRO A 20 32.49 5.17 43.29
N VAL A 21 33.03 4.05 42.83
CA VAL A 21 33.25 3.74 41.42
C VAL A 21 32.03 4.19 40.61
N ASN A 22 32.22 5.26 39.84
CA ASN A 22 31.65 5.47 38.52
C ASN A 22 30.17 5.05 38.35
N LYS A 23 29.25 5.72 39.05
CA LYS A 23 27.84 5.75 38.63
C LYS A 23 27.69 6.81 37.55
N SER A 24 27.95 6.37 36.33
CA SER A 24 27.60 7.01 35.05
C SER A 24 26.35 7.87 35.19
N GLY A 25 26.53 9.18 35.00
CA GLY A 25 25.49 10.19 35.12
C GLY A 25 24.33 9.89 34.16
N GLY A 26 23.22 9.40 34.74
CA GLY A 26 21.93 9.31 34.09
C GLY A 26 21.48 10.70 33.65
N LYS A 27 21.86 11.08 32.43
CA LYS A 27 21.44 12.31 31.77
C LYS A 27 19.93 12.39 31.85
N ALA A 28 19.48 13.41 32.58
CA ALA A 28 18.10 13.77 32.80
C ALA A 28 17.26 13.56 31.53
N LYS A 29 16.16 12.84 31.71
CA LYS A 29 15.12 12.61 30.72
C LYS A 29 14.58 13.98 30.29
N LYS A 30 15.18 14.56 29.24
CA LYS A 30 14.74 15.82 28.62
C LYS A 30 13.23 15.71 28.40
N LYS A 31 12.45 16.59 29.05
CA LYS A 31 10.99 16.63 28.87
C LYS A 31 10.69 16.79 27.38
N LYS A 32 10.22 15.73 26.74
CA LYS A 32 9.78 15.74 25.35
C LYS A 32 8.36 16.28 25.34
N TRP A 33 8.21 17.59 25.16
CA TRP A 33 6.91 18.28 25.10
C TRP A 33 6.08 17.90 23.87
N SER A 34 6.62 17.08 22.96
CA SER A 34 5.88 16.48 21.87
C SER A 34 5.43 15.05 22.24
N LYS A 35 4.31 14.94 22.96
CA LYS A 35 3.61 13.67 23.22
C LYS A 35 2.57 13.35 22.14
N GLY A 36 2.90 13.59 20.88
CA GLY A 36 1.97 13.31 19.78
C GLY A 36 2.39 13.94 18.46
N LYS A 37 3.24 13.25 17.70
CA LYS A 37 3.38 13.46 16.26
C LYS A 37 3.48 12.12 15.55
N VAL A 38 2.59 11.20 15.91
CA VAL A 38 2.51 9.91 15.25
C VAL A 38 1.07 9.76 14.79
N ARG A 39 0.89 9.84 13.47
CA ARG A 39 -0.38 9.48 12.82
C ARG A 39 -0.65 8.01 13.15
N ASP A 40 -1.90 7.66 13.42
CA ASP A 40 -2.30 6.28 13.64
C ASP A 40 -1.78 5.36 12.52
N LYS A 41 -1.50 4.10 12.90
CA LYS A 41 -0.93 3.11 11.98
C LYS A 41 -1.89 2.87 10.81
N LEU A 42 -1.50 3.33 9.62
CA LEU A 42 -2.22 3.05 8.39
C LEU A 42 -1.94 1.61 7.93
N ASN A 43 -2.99 0.82 7.77
CA ASN A 43 -2.93 -0.54 7.26
C ASN A 43 -3.11 -0.54 5.75
N ASN A 44 -2.01 -0.43 5.01
CA ASN A 44 -2.03 -0.54 3.54
C ASN A 44 -2.05 -2.01 3.11
N LEU A 45 -2.87 -2.33 2.12
CA LEU A 45 -3.00 -3.67 1.55
C LEU A 45 -1.71 -4.09 0.82
N VAL A 46 -1.34 -5.36 0.98
CA VAL A 46 -0.14 -5.97 0.38
C VAL A 46 -0.47 -6.73 -0.90
N LEU A 47 -1.73 -7.16 -1.07
CA LEU A 47 -2.27 -7.85 -2.23
C LEU A 47 -3.49 -7.08 -2.74
N PHE A 48 -3.82 -7.27 -4.01
CA PHE A 48 -5.06 -6.75 -4.58
C PHE A 48 -6.23 -7.65 -4.22
N ASP A 49 -7.31 -7.03 -3.74
CA ASP A 49 -8.63 -7.62 -3.75
C ASP A 49 -9.31 -7.33 -5.09
N LYS A 50 -10.25 -8.18 -5.50
CA LYS A 50 -10.98 -8.01 -6.79
C LYS A 50 -11.56 -6.60 -6.95
N ALA A 51 -12.21 -6.08 -5.89
CA ALA A 51 -12.78 -4.73 -5.90
C ALA A 51 -11.72 -3.63 -6.03
N THR A 52 -10.55 -3.78 -5.41
CA THR A 52 -9.47 -2.79 -5.52
C THR A 52 -8.78 -2.82 -6.88
N TYR A 53 -8.70 -4.01 -7.49
CA TYR A 53 -8.15 -4.18 -8.81
C TYR A 53 -9.03 -3.50 -9.85
N GLU A 54 -10.34 -3.71 -9.82
CA GLU A 54 -11.28 -3.01 -10.72
C GLU A 54 -11.23 -1.48 -10.57
N LYS A 55 -11.10 -0.98 -9.33
CA LYS A 55 -10.91 0.46 -9.08
C LYS A 55 -9.64 0.99 -9.72
N LEU A 56 -8.55 0.21 -9.71
CA LEU A 56 -7.29 0.62 -10.33
C LEU A 56 -7.45 0.88 -11.83
N TYR A 57 -8.12 -0.01 -12.57
CA TYR A 57 -8.33 0.16 -14.02
C TYR A 57 -9.21 1.35 -14.36
N LYS A 58 -10.21 1.64 -13.53
CA LYS A 58 -11.17 2.72 -13.79
C LYS A 58 -10.63 4.08 -13.35
N GLU A 59 -10.00 4.15 -12.19
CA GLU A 59 -9.65 5.44 -11.56
C GLU A 59 -8.25 5.92 -11.95
N VAL A 60 -7.27 5.03 -12.10
CA VAL A 60 -5.88 5.45 -12.33
C VAL A 60 -5.68 6.17 -13.66
N PRO A 61 -6.24 5.70 -14.79
CA PRO A 61 -6.12 6.41 -16.07
C PRO A 61 -6.80 7.79 -16.08
N ASN A 62 -7.76 8.04 -15.18
CA ASN A 62 -8.45 9.33 -15.11
C ASN A 62 -7.61 10.43 -14.45
N TYR A 63 -6.58 10.06 -13.68
CA TYR A 63 -5.75 11.05 -12.97
C TYR A 63 -4.85 11.84 -13.92
N LYS A 64 -4.73 13.14 -13.66
CA LYS A 64 -3.80 14.02 -14.40
C LYS A 64 -2.34 13.65 -14.12
N LEU A 65 -2.01 13.38 -12.87
CA LEU A 65 -0.67 13.02 -12.41
C LEU A 65 -0.72 11.64 -11.78
N ILE A 66 0.05 10.70 -12.34
CA ILE A 66 0.08 9.31 -11.89
C ILE A 66 1.49 9.01 -11.37
N THR A 67 1.61 8.79 -10.06
CA THR A 67 2.87 8.39 -9.41
C THR A 67 2.60 7.29 -8.37
N PRO A 68 3.59 6.45 -8.03
CA PRO A 68 3.40 5.40 -7.03
C PRO A 68 2.90 5.92 -5.68
N ALA A 69 3.31 7.13 -5.28
CA ALA A 69 2.89 7.76 -4.03
C ALA A 69 1.40 8.13 -4.06
N VAL A 70 0.95 8.80 -5.13
CA VAL A 70 -0.46 9.21 -5.30
C VAL A 70 -1.38 7.99 -5.35
N VAL A 71 -0.95 6.92 -6.03
CA VAL A 71 -1.73 5.66 -6.11
C VAL A 71 -1.84 5.00 -4.72
N SER A 72 -0.75 4.97 -3.95
CA SER A 72 -0.76 4.39 -2.59
C SER A 72 -1.67 5.17 -1.62
N GLU A 73 -1.76 6.49 -1.77
CA GLU A 73 -2.58 7.34 -0.91
C GLU A 73 -4.08 7.13 -1.14
N ARG A 74 -4.49 6.96 -2.40
CA ARG A 74 -5.90 6.84 -2.83
C ARG A 74 -6.44 5.42 -2.64
N LEU A 75 -5.75 4.42 -3.19
CA LEU A 75 -6.22 3.02 -3.19
C LEU A 75 -5.83 2.26 -1.92
N LYS A 76 -5.08 2.89 -0.99
CA LYS A 76 -4.60 2.28 0.27
C LYS A 76 -3.81 0.99 0.05
N ILE A 77 -3.04 0.95 -1.03
CA ILE A 77 -2.13 -0.15 -1.37
C ILE A 77 -0.69 0.21 -1.07
N ARG A 78 0.16 -0.81 -0.84
CA ARG A 78 1.58 -0.61 -0.59
C ARG A 78 2.29 -0.07 -1.83
N GLY A 79 3.28 0.81 -1.62
CA GLY A 79 4.02 1.43 -2.73
C GLY A 79 4.76 0.45 -3.64
N SER A 80 5.15 -0.73 -3.13
CA SER A 80 5.74 -1.81 -3.95
C SER A 80 4.74 -2.35 -4.97
N LEU A 81 3.52 -2.64 -4.53
CA LEU A 81 2.45 -3.14 -5.37
C LEU A 81 1.96 -2.05 -6.35
N ALA A 82 1.91 -0.79 -5.93
CA ALA A 82 1.61 0.33 -6.82
C ALA A 82 2.63 0.47 -7.96
N ARG A 83 3.92 0.25 -7.71
CA ARG A 83 4.96 0.28 -8.77
C ARG A 83 4.73 -0.82 -9.81
N ASN A 84 4.43 -2.03 -9.38
CA ASN A 84 4.17 -3.15 -10.28
C ASN A 84 2.88 -2.94 -11.08
N ALA A 85 1.82 -2.46 -10.43
CA ALA A 85 0.55 -2.21 -11.12
C ALA A 85 0.65 -1.09 -12.18
N LEU A 86 1.47 -0.06 -11.93
CA LEU A 86 1.75 0.96 -12.94
C LEU A 86 2.56 0.43 -14.12
N GLN A 87 3.41 -0.59 -13.91
CA GLN A 87 4.09 -1.26 -15.02
C GLN A 87 3.10 -2.08 -15.87
N GLU A 88 2.15 -2.77 -15.25
CA GLU A 88 1.09 -3.48 -15.97
C GLU A 88 0.19 -2.53 -16.76
N LEU A 89 -0.21 -1.40 -16.17
CA LEU A 89 -0.99 -0.37 -16.86
C LEU A 89 -0.24 0.26 -18.03
N LEU A 90 1.08 0.41 -17.91
CA LEU A 90 1.93 0.88 -19.01
C LEU A 90 2.00 -0.16 -20.13
N PHE A 91 2.18 -1.44 -19.79
CA PHE A 91 2.21 -2.51 -20.78
C PHE A 91 0.90 -2.63 -21.56
N LYS A 92 -0.22 -2.35 -20.89
CA LYS A 92 -1.56 -2.30 -21.48
C LYS A 92 -1.90 -0.99 -22.21
N GLY A 93 -0.99 -0.03 -22.29
CA GLY A 93 -1.20 1.23 -23.05
C GLY A 93 -2.12 2.28 -22.42
N MET A 94 -2.73 2.02 -21.25
CA MET A 94 -3.64 2.97 -20.59
C MET A 94 -2.97 4.23 -20.04
N ILE A 95 -1.67 4.15 -19.72
CA ILE A 95 -0.90 5.27 -19.17
C ILE A 95 0.42 5.46 -19.93
N LYS A 96 0.88 6.70 -19.99
CA LYS A 96 2.15 7.07 -20.65
C LYS A 96 3.21 7.39 -19.61
N LEU A 97 4.42 6.87 -19.83
CA LEU A 97 5.59 7.24 -19.05
C LEU A 97 6.10 8.61 -19.51
N VAL A 98 6.31 9.53 -18.58
CA VAL A 98 6.91 10.85 -18.86
C VAL A 98 8.38 10.85 -18.48
N SER A 99 8.68 10.41 -17.26
CA SER A 99 10.05 10.38 -16.74
C SER A 99 10.26 9.19 -15.81
N LYS A 100 11.39 8.52 -15.99
CA LYS A 100 11.83 7.38 -15.17
C LYS A 100 13.13 7.75 -14.48
N HIS A 101 13.07 7.93 -13.17
CA HIS A 101 14.22 8.08 -12.28
C HIS A 101 14.16 7.03 -11.17
N ARG A 102 15.30 6.70 -10.55
CA ARG A 102 15.37 5.71 -9.45
C ARG A 102 14.42 6.04 -8.31
N ALA A 103 14.34 7.31 -7.94
CA ALA A 103 13.53 7.78 -6.81
C ALA A 103 12.09 8.14 -7.21
N GLN A 104 11.86 8.47 -8.48
CA GLN A 104 10.60 9.06 -8.93
C GLN A 104 10.18 8.50 -10.29
N LEU A 105 8.96 7.97 -10.33
CA LEU A 105 8.31 7.46 -11.53
C LEU A 105 7.11 8.35 -11.80
N ILE A 106 7.10 9.00 -12.97
CA ILE A 106 6.05 9.94 -13.36
C ILE A 106 5.36 9.40 -14.61
N TYR A 107 4.08 9.14 -14.46
CA TYR A 107 3.17 8.75 -15.53
C TYR A 107 2.07 9.80 -15.68
N THR A 108 1.46 9.81 -16.86
CA THR A 108 0.29 10.63 -17.19
C THR A 108 -0.75 9.76 -17.87
N ARG A 109 -2.02 10.20 -17.84
CA ARG A 109 -3.08 9.59 -18.62
C ARG A 109 -2.73 9.52 -20.10
N ASN A 110 -3.20 8.50 -20.80
CA ASN A 110 -3.07 8.44 -22.25
C ASN A 110 -4.02 9.48 -22.87
N THR A 111 -3.49 10.33 -23.76
CA THR A 111 -4.24 11.39 -24.48
C THR A 111 -4.68 10.97 -25.87
N LYS A 112 -4.26 9.79 -26.35
CA LYS A 112 -4.91 9.19 -27.52
C LYS A 112 -6.30 8.73 -27.07
N GLY A 113 -7.32 9.13 -27.81
CA GLY A 113 -8.73 8.89 -27.47
C GLY A 113 -9.09 7.42 -27.28
N PRO A 114 -10.28 7.13 -26.75
CA PRO A 114 -10.75 5.79 -26.37
C PRO A 114 -11.01 4.81 -27.54
N ASP A 115 -10.32 4.92 -28.67
CA ASP A 115 -10.61 4.17 -29.90
C ASP A 115 -9.45 3.35 -30.48
N GLU A 116 -8.31 3.20 -29.79
CA GLU A 116 -7.21 2.33 -30.29
C GLU A 116 -6.90 1.09 -29.42
N GLU A 117 -7.59 0.82 -28.31
CA GLU A 117 -7.30 -0.37 -27.48
C GLU A 117 -8.54 -1.12 -26.96
N ALA A 118 -9.54 -1.34 -27.81
CA ALA A 118 -10.61 -2.34 -27.60
C ALA A 118 -10.23 -3.75 -28.12
N ALA A 119 -8.94 -4.10 -28.14
CA ALA A 119 -8.43 -5.37 -28.66
C ALA A 119 -8.17 -6.49 -27.61
N PRO A 120 -9.02 -6.67 -26.58
CA PRO A 120 -9.12 -8.00 -25.96
C PRO A 120 -10.51 -8.64 -26.01
N GLU A 121 -11.55 -7.98 -26.51
CA GLU A 121 -12.93 -8.53 -26.49
C GLU A 121 -13.28 -9.47 -27.66
N GLU A 122 -12.51 -9.52 -28.74
CA GLU A 122 -12.83 -10.38 -29.89
C GLU A 122 -12.55 -11.87 -29.63
N LYS A 123 -11.51 -12.21 -28.86
CA LYS A 123 -11.13 -13.61 -28.62
C LYS A 123 -12.15 -14.39 -27.77
N GLU A 124 -12.88 -13.73 -26.88
CA GLU A 124 -13.86 -14.40 -26.01
C GLU A 124 -15.23 -14.59 -26.69
N LYS A 125 -15.54 -13.77 -27.71
CA LYS A 125 -16.77 -13.90 -28.51
C LYS A 125 -16.64 -14.97 -29.59
N GLU A 126 -15.43 -15.16 -30.15
CA GLU A 126 -15.15 -16.18 -31.16
C GLU A 126 -15.23 -17.59 -30.55
N GLU A 127 -14.54 -17.86 -29.42
CA GLU A 127 -14.62 -19.17 -28.73
C GLU A 127 -16.04 -19.55 -28.27
N LYS A 128 -16.89 -18.58 -27.90
CA LYS A 128 -18.28 -18.84 -27.53
C LYS A 128 -19.17 -19.13 -28.75
N LYS A 129 -18.84 -18.57 -29.93
CA LYS A 129 -19.54 -18.85 -31.19
C LYS A 129 -19.18 -20.25 -31.70
N ASP A 130 -17.90 -20.61 -31.66
CA ASP A 130 -17.43 -21.92 -32.13
C ASP A 130 -17.95 -23.06 -31.24
N LYS A 131 -17.93 -22.89 -29.91
CA LYS A 131 -18.53 -23.88 -29.00
C LYS A 131 -20.04 -24.01 -29.16
N LYS A 132 -20.75 -22.96 -29.54
CA LYS A 132 -22.20 -23.00 -29.78
C LYS A 132 -22.52 -23.68 -31.12
N ALA A 133 -21.70 -23.47 -32.14
CA ALA A 133 -21.83 -24.13 -33.44
C ALA A 133 -21.54 -25.64 -33.34
N GLU A 134 -20.47 -26.05 -32.64
CA GLU A 134 -20.14 -27.47 -32.46
C GLU A 134 -21.21 -28.22 -31.66
N LYS A 135 -21.81 -27.56 -30.66
CA LYS A 135 -22.86 -28.16 -29.84
C LYS A 135 -24.20 -28.28 -30.59
N ALA A 136 -24.48 -27.38 -31.52
CA ALA A 136 -25.65 -27.47 -32.41
C ALA A 136 -25.48 -28.58 -33.45
N GLU A 137 -24.29 -28.73 -34.05
CA GLU A 137 -24.02 -29.78 -35.03
C GLU A 137 -24.04 -31.19 -34.40
N LYS A 138 -23.53 -31.33 -33.17
CA LYS A 138 -23.61 -32.59 -32.42
C LYS A 138 -25.04 -32.95 -32.00
N ALA A 139 -25.88 -31.97 -31.69
CA ALA A 139 -27.28 -32.21 -31.38
C ALA A 139 -28.08 -32.64 -32.63
N GLU A 140 -27.83 -32.02 -33.79
CA GLU A 140 -28.50 -32.39 -35.04
C GLU A 140 -28.07 -33.78 -35.55
N LYS A 141 -26.79 -34.13 -35.37
CA LYS A 141 -26.29 -35.48 -35.71
C LYS A 141 -26.83 -36.57 -34.76
N ALA A 142 -27.04 -36.25 -33.49
CA ALA A 142 -27.64 -37.18 -32.55
C ALA A 142 -29.13 -37.42 -32.85
N GLU A 143 -29.90 -36.37 -33.19
CA GLU A 143 -31.31 -36.51 -33.53
C GLU A 143 -31.54 -37.28 -34.84
N LYS A 144 -30.63 -37.13 -35.82
CA LYS A 144 -30.67 -37.90 -37.08
C LYS A 144 -30.26 -39.36 -36.92
N ALA A 145 -29.51 -39.71 -35.87
CA ALA A 145 -29.11 -41.09 -35.59
C ALA A 145 -30.16 -41.87 -34.79
N GLU A 146 -31.10 -41.19 -34.12
CA GLU A 146 -32.18 -41.83 -33.33
C GLU A 146 -33.47 -42.03 -34.14
N LYS A 147 -33.59 -41.37 -35.30
CA LYS A 147 -34.74 -41.49 -36.23
C LYS A 147 -34.49 -42.38 -37.45
N ALA A 148 -33.38 -43.10 -37.50
CA ALA A 148 -33.04 -44.10 -38.51
C ALA A 148 -32.88 -45.47 -37.86
#